data_AF-A0A8I2E7Y2-F1
#
_entry.id   AF-A0A8I2E7Y2-F1
#
_cell.length_a   1.000
_cell.length_b   1.000
_cell.length_c   1.000
_cell.angle_alpha   90.00
_cell.angle_beta   90.00
_cell.angle_gamma   90.00
#
_symmetry.space_group_name_H-M   'P 1'
#
loop_
_entity.id
_entity.type
_entity.pdbx_description
1 polymer ?
#
loop_
_entity_poly.entity_id
_entity_poly.type
_entity_poly.pdbx_seq_one_letter_code
_entity_poly.pdbx_strand_id
1 'polypeptide(L)'
;MTQAPVGELCRLTVKAPEKVVDLAVPADVALADLLPVIVSHAGEDLEEAGIEHDGWVLQRMGGEPLDLEFTPASLNLLEGETLLLRPAGEALPPVRFDNIVDALSEVVGGLPYAWSPAFGRWVLRLSCAAALAVSVVLLALPGDASSRAALLAGAALLSLALGSAAVRFLEDRAGGVLLGVLSTLALALFGAVLTAGPAYDAAGLGYPLLAAGVAGAVGALIAYAAVSSHPVVFAATGVVHLSVACTAAFVLLLDTTPFRASAAVCVLLVGFGAYVPALSFSLAGLRLPPLPTNARQLDEGTEPHTSEAVAERGRATEQWITGFLIATGVVCALCLAALTADGGTPATVTSLLLILLLVLHSRNLGAAWQRLALVTPAVVGVLLLITVHAVRAGRDTVLTGALGLLALAVCFCVMAWSLPGRRVIPHWGRAGDLLQSATAIALLPSACWVLGVYGRLRAMNG
;
A
#
# COMPACT_ATOMS: atom_id res chain seq x y z
N MET A 1 24.37 2.46 -58.33
CA MET A 1 24.47 2.32 -56.86
C MET A 1 23.05 2.32 -56.34
N THR A 2 22.48 1.13 -56.15
CA THR A 2 21.07 0.95 -55.79
C THR A 2 21.05 0.54 -54.33
N GLN A 3 20.51 1.38 -53.45
CA GLN A 3 20.39 1.08 -52.03
C GLN A 3 19.40 -0.08 -51.84
N ALA A 4 19.86 -1.15 -51.19
CA ALA A 4 19.00 -2.22 -50.72
C ALA A 4 18.08 -1.71 -49.60
N PRO A 5 16.84 -2.23 -49.48
CA PRO A 5 15.95 -1.88 -48.38
C PRO A 5 16.61 -2.26 -47.06
N VAL A 6 16.52 -1.38 -46.06
CA VAL A 6 17.04 -1.63 -44.71
C VAL A 6 16.21 -2.77 -44.10
N GLY A 7 16.78 -3.97 -44.08
CA GLY A 7 16.19 -5.16 -43.47
C GLY A 7 15.91 -4.92 -41.99
N GLU A 8 14.84 -5.54 -41.48
CA GLU A 8 14.49 -5.53 -40.07
C GLU A 8 15.65 -6.15 -39.27
N LEU A 9 16.19 -5.41 -38.30
CA LEU A 9 17.34 -5.84 -37.50
C LEU A 9 16.86 -6.57 -36.25
N CYS A 10 17.47 -7.71 -35.95
CA CYS A 10 17.28 -8.44 -34.71
C CYS A 10 18.56 -8.33 -33.86
N ARG A 11 18.42 -7.88 -32.61
CA ARG A 11 19.55 -7.83 -31.67
C ARG A 11 19.68 -9.18 -30.97
N LEU A 12 20.84 -9.79 -31.04
CA LEU A 12 21.14 -11.09 -30.41
C LEU A 12 22.32 -10.95 -29.45
N THR A 13 22.26 -11.65 -28.33
CA THR A 13 23.40 -11.76 -27.40
C THR A 13 24.06 -13.12 -27.59
N VAL A 14 25.27 -13.15 -28.12
CA VAL A 14 26.01 -14.37 -28.38
C VAL A 14 27.04 -14.58 -27.28
N LYS A 15 26.93 -15.71 -26.57
CA LYS A 15 27.88 -16.14 -25.55
C LYS A 15 28.83 -17.17 -26.17
N ALA A 16 30.03 -16.73 -26.47
CA ALA A 16 31.17 -17.56 -26.85
C ALA A 16 31.92 -18.07 -25.61
N PRO A 17 32.88 -19.00 -25.76
CA PRO A 17 33.62 -19.59 -24.63
C PRO A 17 34.31 -18.55 -23.73
N GLU A 18 34.90 -17.52 -24.33
CA GLU A 18 35.70 -16.51 -23.60
C GLU A 18 35.02 -15.14 -23.51
N LYS A 19 33.96 -14.89 -24.28
CA LYS A 19 33.36 -13.55 -24.44
C LYS A 19 31.86 -13.60 -24.69
N VAL A 20 31.16 -12.58 -24.22
CA VAL A 20 29.75 -12.31 -24.56
C VAL A 20 29.70 -11.08 -25.46
N VAL A 21 28.98 -11.16 -26.58
CA VAL A 21 28.88 -10.09 -27.58
C VAL A 21 27.44 -9.86 -27.97
N ASP A 22 27.01 -8.59 -27.97
CA ASP A 22 25.71 -8.19 -28.50
C ASP A 22 25.87 -7.75 -29.95
N LEU A 23 25.12 -8.37 -30.86
CA LEU A 23 25.18 -8.13 -32.30
C LEU A 23 23.79 -7.78 -32.83
N ALA A 24 23.71 -6.76 -33.69
CA ALA A 24 22.50 -6.49 -34.47
C ALA A 24 22.68 -7.16 -35.84
N VAL A 25 21.88 -8.19 -36.12
CA VAL A 25 21.94 -8.95 -37.36
C VAL A 25 20.67 -8.74 -38.19
N PRO A 26 20.74 -8.76 -39.54
CA PRO A 26 19.56 -8.75 -40.40
C PRO A 26 18.67 -9.97 -40.14
N ALA A 27 17.38 -9.76 -39.92
CA ALA A 27 16.43 -10.83 -39.58
C ALA A 27 16.03 -11.70 -40.79
N ASP A 28 16.31 -11.22 -42.01
CA ASP A 28 15.96 -11.81 -43.30
C ASP A 28 17.12 -12.56 -43.97
N VAL A 29 18.32 -12.55 -43.37
CA VAL A 29 19.51 -13.25 -43.88
C VAL A 29 19.68 -14.59 -43.16
N ALA A 30 20.11 -15.63 -43.86
CA ALA A 30 20.32 -16.95 -43.28
C ALA A 30 21.46 -16.95 -42.25
N LEU A 31 21.32 -17.72 -41.18
CA LEU A 31 22.33 -17.80 -40.12
C LEU A 31 23.68 -18.32 -40.61
N ALA A 32 23.71 -19.17 -41.65
CA ALA A 32 24.94 -19.63 -42.30
C ALA A 32 25.81 -18.47 -42.80
N ASP A 33 25.19 -17.43 -43.36
CA ASP A 33 25.90 -16.25 -43.89
C ASP A 33 26.33 -15.29 -42.78
N LEU A 34 25.62 -15.30 -41.65
CA LEU A 34 25.91 -14.46 -40.49
C LEU A 34 26.96 -15.08 -39.56
N LEU A 35 27.10 -16.40 -39.55
CA LEU A 35 27.96 -17.14 -38.63
C LEU A 35 29.43 -16.70 -38.67
N PRO A 36 30.09 -16.50 -39.84
CA PRO A 36 31.48 -16.03 -39.88
C PRO A 36 31.63 -14.64 -39.24
N VAL A 37 30.65 -13.75 -39.47
CA VAL A 37 30.63 -12.40 -38.89
C VAL A 37 30.42 -12.48 -37.37
N ILE A 38 29.58 -13.39 -36.90
CA ILE A 38 29.35 -13.61 -35.46
C ILE A 38 30.61 -14.17 -34.80
N VAL A 39 31.27 -15.16 -35.41
CA VAL A 39 32.50 -15.79 -34.89
C VAL A 39 33.65 -14.79 -34.82
N SER A 40 33.87 -14.00 -35.87
CA SER A 40 34.92 -12.94 -35.90
C SER A 40 34.74 -11.90 -34.79
N HIS A 41 33.50 -11.53 -34.46
CA HIS A 41 33.23 -10.58 -33.37
C HIS A 41 33.32 -11.23 -31.99
N ALA A 42 33.11 -12.55 -31.90
CA ALA A 42 33.14 -13.33 -30.68
C ALA A 42 34.56 -13.57 -30.14
N GLY A 43 35.60 -13.59 -30.99
CA GLY A 43 37.00 -13.75 -30.56
C GLY A 43 38.00 -13.82 -31.72
N GLU A 44 39.23 -13.37 -31.49
CA GLU A 44 40.26 -13.22 -32.54
C GLU A 44 40.80 -14.57 -33.05
N ASP A 45 40.76 -15.64 -32.25
CA ASP A 45 41.30 -16.98 -32.59
C ASP A 45 40.19 -18.04 -32.83
N LEU A 46 38.91 -17.66 -32.77
CA LEU A 46 37.80 -18.63 -32.87
C LEU A 46 37.61 -19.17 -34.29
N GLU A 47 37.99 -18.42 -35.32
CA GLU A 47 37.92 -18.87 -36.72
C GLU A 47 38.86 -20.05 -36.97
N GLU A 48 40.09 -19.99 -36.47
CA GLU A 48 41.09 -21.06 -36.60
C GLU A 48 40.74 -22.26 -35.71
N ALA A 49 40.28 -22.03 -34.48
CA ALA A 49 39.84 -23.10 -33.57
C ALA A 49 38.63 -23.89 -34.11
N GLY A 50 37.80 -23.29 -34.97
CA GLY A 50 36.66 -23.96 -35.59
C GLY A 50 37.04 -25.10 -36.54
N ILE A 51 38.26 -25.08 -37.11
CA ILE A 51 38.75 -26.09 -38.06
C ILE A 51 39.00 -27.43 -37.36
N GLU A 52 39.42 -27.42 -36.10
CA GLU A 52 39.65 -28.64 -35.31
C GLU A 52 38.35 -29.28 -34.78
N HIS A 53 37.20 -28.61 -34.92
CA HIS A 53 35.97 -28.97 -34.22
C HIS A 53 34.71 -29.07 -35.11
N ASP A 54 34.89 -29.33 -36.41
CA ASP A 54 33.80 -29.39 -37.41
C ASP A 54 32.95 -28.11 -37.50
N GLY A 55 33.51 -26.96 -37.10
CA GLY A 55 32.88 -25.66 -37.14
C GLY A 55 32.09 -25.27 -35.89
N TRP A 56 31.37 -24.15 -36.00
CA TRP A 56 30.62 -23.55 -34.90
C TRP A 56 29.12 -23.73 -35.08
N VAL A 57 28.42 -24.00 -33.98
CA VAL A 57 26.96 -24.05 -33.93
C VAL A 57 26.42 -23.02 -32.95
N LEU A 58 25.28 -22.44 -33.32
CA LEU A 58 24.50 -21.56 -32.45
C LEU A 58 23.36 -22.37 -31.85
N GLN A 59 23.20 -22.33 -30.53
CA GLN A 59 22.13 -23.06 -29.85
C GLN A 59 21.47 -22.18 -28.79
N ARG A 60 20.16 -22.37 -28.57
CA ARG A 60 19.46 -21.80 -27.41
C ARG A 60 19.90 -22.55 -26.15
N MET A 61 19.83 -21.89 -25.00
CA MET A 61 20.06 -22.56 -23.71
C MET A 61 19.11 -23.75 -23.54
N GLY A 62 19.64 -24.97 -23.54
CA GLY A 62 18.88 -26.21 -23.36
C GLY A 62 18.10 -26.72 -24.58
N GLY A 63 18.24 -26.05 -25.74
CA GLY A 63 17.66 -26.48 -27.01
C GLY A 63 18.65 -27.21 -27.91
N GLU A 64 18.16 -27.75 -29.02
CA GLU A 64 19.02 -28.30 -30.08
C GLU A 64 19.78 -27.18 -30.82
N PRO A 65 20.91 -27.50 -31.47
CA PRO A 65 21.58 -26.59 -32.39
C PRO A 65 20.61 -26.02 -33.43
N LEU A 66 20.67 -24.71 -33.64
CA LEU A 66 19.86 -24.01 -34.64
C LEU A 66 20.32 -24.44 -36.04
N ASP A 67 19.35 -24.63 -36.92
CA ASP A 67 19.60 -24.90 -38.32
C ASP A 67 20.00 -23.60 -39.03
N LEU A 68 21.21 -23.61 -39.59
CA LEU A 68 21.87 -22.45 -40.19
C LEU A 68 21.26 -22.05 -41.54
N GLU A 69 20.47 -22.93 -42.19
CA GLU A 69 19.78 -22.61 -43.45
C GLU A 69 18.62 -21.62 -43.26
N PHE A 70 18.15 -21.47 -42.02
CA PHE A 70 17.04 -20.60 -41.68
C PHE A 70 17.47 -19.18 -41.28
N THR A 71 16.56 -18.22 -41.47
CA THR A 71 16.76 -16.83 -41.06
C THR A 71 16.36 -16.64 -39.59
N PRO A 72 16.91 -15.63 -38.88
CA PRO A 72 16.50 -15.31 -37.51
C PRO A 72 14.99 -15.12 -37.34
N ALA A 73 14.33 -14.50 -38.32
CA ALA A 73 12.87 -14.35 -38.31
C ALA A 73 12.14 -15.71 -38.37
N SER A 74 12.60 -16.63 -39.22
CA SER A 74 11.97 -17.96 -39.37
C SER A 74 12.19 -18.89 -38.16
N LEU A 75 13.29 -18.70 -37.43
CA LEU A 75 13.57 -19.41 -36.16
C LEU A 75 12.88 -18.77 -34.94
N ASN A 76 12.08 -17.72 -35.17
CA ASN A 76 11.45 -16.90 -34.12
C ASN A 76 12.47 -16.42 -33.07
N LEU A 77 13.64 -15.94 -33.50
CA LEU A 77 14.60 -15.33 -32.59
C LEU A 77 14.08 -13.95 -32.15
N LEU A 78 13.97 -13.77 -30.84
CA LEU A 78 13.47 -12.54 -30.24
C LEU A 78 14.59 -11.52 -30.05
N GLU A 79 14.23 -10.24 -30.05
CA GLU A 79 15.17 -9.16 -29.79
C GLU A 79 15.72 -9.26 -28.35
N GLY A 80 17.06 -9.29 -28.22
CA GLY A 80 17.78 -9.50 -26.97
C GLY A 80 17.91 -10.96 -26.54
N GLU A 81 17.57 -11.93 -27.40
CA GLU A 81 17.68 -13.35 -27.08
C GLU A 81 19.16 -13.81 -26.99
N THR A 82 19.47 -14.63 -25.98
CA THR A 82 20.83 -15.13 -25.75
C THR A 82 21.05 -16.48 -26.41
N LEU A 83 22.06 -16.56 -27.28
CA LEU A 83 22.50 -17.77 -27.97
C LEU A 83 23.89 -18.18 -27.47
N LEU A 84 24.12 -19.49 -27.39
CA LEU A 84 25.43 -20.07 -27.10
C LEU A 84 26.13 -20.39 -28.41
N LEU A 85 27.36 -19.90 -28.57
CA LEU A 85 28.27 -20.28 -29.66
C LEU A 85 29.18 -21.39 -29.14
N ARG A 86 29.06 -22.60 -29.70
CA ARG A 86 29.85 -23.77 -29.30
C ARG A 86 30.41 -24.53 -30.49
N PRO A 87 31.50 -25.29 -30.30
CA PRO A 87 31.99 -26.19 -31.34
C PRO A 87 30.95 -27.28 -31.66
N ALA A 88 30.84 -27.69 -32.93
CA ALA A 88 29.81 -28.62 -33.38
C ALA A 88 29.86 -29.97 -32.64
N GLY A 89 31.07 -30.49 -32.36
CA GLY A 89 31.29 -31.71 -31.58
C GLY A 89 30.96 -31.61 -30.08
N GLU A 90 30.73 -30.40 -29.56
CA GLU A 90 30.38 -30.14 -28.16
C GLU A 90 28.98 -29.52 -27.99
N ALA A 91 28.10 -29.71 -28.97
CA ALA A 91 26.70 -29.33 -28.85
C ALA A 91 26.08 -29.94 -27.58
N LEU A 92 25.33 -29.15 -26.83
CA LEU A 92 24.66 -29.66 -25.64
C LEU A 92 23.49 -30.55 -26.09
N PRO A 93 23.34 -31.76 -25.53
CA PRO A 93 22.14 -32.54 -25.80
C PRO A 93 20.91 -31.76 -25.31
N PRO A 94 19.76 -31.89 -26.00
CA PRO A 94 18.53 -31.24 -25.56
C PRO A 94 18.18 -31.70 -24.15
N VAL A 95 17.62 -30.78 -23.34
CA VAL A 95 17.24 -31.09 -21.96
C VAL A 95 16.20 -32.22 -21.97
N ARG A 96 16.61 -33.39 -21.49
CA ARG A 96 15.72 -34.54 -21.26
C ARG A 96 15.38 -34.59 -19.80
N PHE A 97 14.09 -34.57 -19.51
CA PHE A 97 13.59 -34.74 -18.15
C PHE A 97 13.36 -36.23 -17.89
N ASP A 98 14.10 -36.80 -16.96
CA ASP A 98 13.95 -38.21 -16.55
C ASP A 98 12.64 -38.46 -15.78
N ASN A 99 12.04 -37.40 -15.21
CA ASN A 99 10.76 -37.44 -14.54
C ASN A 99 9.90 -36.24 -14.94
N ILE A 100 8.87 -36.51 -15.74
CA ILE A 100 7.90 -35.51 -16.20
C ILE A 100 7.19 -34.86 -15.00
N VAL A 101 7.01 -35.58 -13.88
CA VAL A 101 6.36 -35.05 -12.68
C VAL A 101 7.23 -33.99 -12.01
N ASP A 102 8.54 -34.23 -11.88
CA ASP A 102 9.45 -33.27 -11.27
C ASP A 102 9.60 -32.04 -12.16
N ALA A 103 9.77 -32.24 -13.48
CA ALA A 103 9.81 -31.17 -14.46
C ALA A 103 8.54 -30.31 -14.42
N LEU A 104 7.36 -30.94 -14.37
CA LEU A 104 6.09 -30.24 -14.26
C LEU A 104 5.97 -29.51 -12.92
N SER A 105 6.46 -30.10 -11.82
CA SER A 105 6.43 -29.45 -10.50
C SER A 105 7.30 -28.20 -10.44
N GLU A 106 8.44 -28.21 -11.14
CA GLU A 106 9.34 -27.05 -11.24
C GLU A 106 8.73 -25.97 -12.14
N VAL A 107 8.16 -26.35 -13.29
CA VAL A 107 7.43 -25.42 -14.17
C VAL A 107 6.24 -24.80 -13.45
N VAL A 108 5.42 -25.60 -12.76
CA VAL A 108 4.25 -25.12 -12.00
C VAL A 108 4.69 -24.28 -10.80
N GLY A 109 5.78 -24.64 -10.13
CA GLY A 109 6.37 -23.86 -9.04
C GLY A 109 6.93 -22.51 -9.49
N GLY A 110 7.39 -22.43 -10.75
CA GLY A 110 7.89 -21.21 -11.38
C GLY A 110 6.79 -20.30 -11.95
N LEU A 111 5.53 -20.75 -12.02
CA LEU A 111 4.43 -19.91 -12.50
C LEU A 111 4.23 -18.69 -11.59
N PRO A 112 3.88 -17.53 -12.16
CA PRO A 112 3.45 -16.39 -11.35
C PRO A 112 2.25 -16.83 -10.49
N TYR A 113 2.30 -16.52 -9.19
CA TYR A 113 1.28 -16.87 -8.19
C TYR A 113 1.23 -18.34 -7.74
N ALA A 114 2.27 -19.14 -8.01
CA ALA A 114 2.39 -20.48 -7.44
C ALA A 114 2.35 -20.45 -5.89
N TRP A 115 1.79 -21.50 -5.29
CA TRP A 115 1.74 -21.62 -3.83
C TRP A 115 3.15 -21.77 -3.26
N SER A 116 3.67 -20.70 -2.66
CA SER A 116 4.98 -20.68 -2.03
C SER A 116 4.87 -20.73 -0.50
N PRO A 117 5.92 -21.16 0.22
CA PRO A 117 5.97 -21.06 1.68
C PRO A 117 5.74 -19.63 2.19
N ALA A 118 6.17 -18.62 1.42
CA ALA A 118 5.92 -17.21 1.73
C ALA A 118 4.43 -16.87 1.66
N PHE A 119 3.73 -17.32 0.61
CA PHE A 119 2.29 -17.14 0.47
C PHE A 119 1.51 -17.91 1.55
N GLY A 120 1.90 -19.15 1.84
CA GLY A 120 1.31 -19.94 2.93
C GLY A 120 1.42 -19.26 4.30
N ARG A 121 2.59 -18.70 4.64
CA ARG A 121 2.75 -17.87 5.86
C ARG A 121 1.86 -16.64 5.84
N TRP A 122 1.72 -15.99 4.70
CA TRP A 122 0.84 -14.84 4.55
C TRP A 122 -0.64 -15.20 4.80
N VAL A 123 -1.13 -16.31 4.23
CA VAL A 123 -2.49 -16.83 4.46
C VAL A 123 -2.72 -17.18 5.93
N LEU A 124 -1.77 -17.83 6.60
CA LEU A 124 -1.88 -18.17 8.02
C LEU A 124 -1.89 -16.93 8.91
N ARG A 125 -1.07 -15.92 8.61
CA ARG A 125 -1.09 -14.62 9.32
C ARG A 125 -2.43 -13.92 9.12
N LEU A 126 -2.98 -13.91 7.90
CA LEU A 126 -4.29 -13.33 7.62
C LEU A 126 -5.40 -14.06 8.38
N SER A 127 -5.34 -15.39 8.42
CA SER A 127 -6.30 -16.23 9.15
C SER A 127 -6.23 -15.98 10.66
N CYS A 128 -5.02 -15.84 11.21
CA CYS A 128 -4.80 -15.46 12.61
C CYS A 128 -5.36 -14.07 12.92
N ALA A 129 -5.09 -13.09 12.05
CA ALA A 129 -5.64 -11.74 12.17
C ALA A 129 -7.18 -11.74 12.17
N ALA A 130 -7.79 -12.51 11.25
CA ALA A 130 -9.24 -12.64 11.15
C ALA A 130 -9.84 -13.28 12.40
N ALA A 131 -9.27 -14.38 12.90
CA ALA A 131 -9.75 -15.05 14.11
C ALA A 131 -9.67 -14.13 15.34
N LEU A 132 -8.58 -13.38 15.50
CA LEU A 132 -8.40 -12.44 16.60
C LEU A 132 -9.34 -11.23 16.47
N ALA A 133 -9.55 -10.70 15.26
CA ALA A 133 -10.52 -9.64 15.03
C ALA A 133 -11.95 -10.07 15.39
N VAL A 134 -12.36 -11.29 14.98
CA VAL A 134 -13.66 -11.85 15.36
C VAL A 134 -13.77 -12.02 16.88
N SER A 135 -12.71 -12.50 17.54
CA SER A 135 -12.68 -12.62 19.00
C SER A 135 -12.89 -11.27 19.70
N VAL A 136 -12.21 -10.20 19.25
CA VAL A 136 -12.42 -8.84 19.78
C VAL A 136 -13.87 -8.38 19.58
N VAL A 137 -14.46 -8.64 18.40
CA VAL A 137 -15.88 -8.30 18.14
C VAL A 137 -16.82 -9.05 19.09
N LEU A 138 -16.59 -10.35 19.30
CA LEU A 138 -17.38 -11.15 20.24
C LEU A 138 -17.24 -10.62 21.67
N LEU A 139 -16.03 -10.21 22.07
CA LEU A 139 -15.77 -9.63 23.38
C LEU A 139 -16.30 -8.21 23.53
N ALA A 140 -16.70 -7.54 22.45
CA ALA A 140 -17.39 -6.25 22.51
C ALA A 140 -18.89 -6.40 22.81
N LEU A 141 -19.48 -7.59 22.60
CA LEU A 141 -20.88 -7.86 22.88
C LEU A 141 -21.18 -7.83 24.39
N PRO A 142 -22.44 -7.51 24.78
CA PRO A 142 -22.84 -7.47 26.18
C PRO A 142 -22.71 -8.85 26.83
N GLY A 143 -22.17 -8.88 28.05
CA GLY A 143 -21.90 -10.08 28.83
C GLY A 143 -21.20 -9.71 30.14
N ASP A 144 -20.82 -10.71 30.94
CA ASP A 144 -20.11 -10.50 32.20
C ASP A 144 -18.81 -9.73 31.97
N ALA A 145 -18.74 -8.53 32.55
CA ALA A 145 -17.63 -7.59 32.36
C ALA A 145 -16.31 -8.15 32.92
N SER A 146 -16.38 -8.90 34.03
CA SER A 146 -15.18 -9.42 34.69
C SER A 146 -14.48 -10.50 33.85
N SER A 147 -15.26 -11.47 33.33
CA SER A 147 -14.75 -12.50 32.43
C SER A 147 -14.22 -11.91 31.11
N ARG A 148 -14.92 -10.94 30.53
CA ARG A 148 -14.48 -10.24 29.31
C ARG A 148 -13.17 -9.49 29.53
N ALA A 149 -13.07 -8.73 30.62
CA ALA A 149 -11.84 -8.01 30.97
C ALA A 149 -10.67 -8.97 31.20
N ALA A 150 -10.88 -10.08 31.91
CA ALA A 150 -9.85 -11.10 32.12
C ALA A 150 -9.36 -11.72 30.81
N LEU A 151 -10.27 -12.07 29.90
CA LEU A 151 -9.92 -12.60 28.57
C LEU A 151 -9.15 -11.59 27.72
N LEU A 152 -9.55 -10.31 27.72
CA LEU A 152 -8.86 -9.26 26.98
C LEU A 152 -7.46 -8.99 27.52
N ALA A 153 -7.30 -8.94 28.83
CA ALA A 153 -5.99 -8.81 29.47
C ALA A 153 -5.08 -10.01 29.13
N GLY A 154 -5.60 -11.23 29.24
CA GLY A 154 -4.90 -12.44 28.85
C GLY A 154 -4.51 -12.45 27.37
N ALA A 155 -5.43 -12.10 26.48
CA ALA A 155 -5.19 -12.02 25.04
C ALA A 155 -4.12 -10.96 24.68
N ALA A 156 -4.15 -9.79 25.34
CA ALA A 156 -3.13 -8.76 25.16
C ALA A 156 -1.75 -9.25 25.57
N LEU A 157 -1.63 -9.84 26.77
CA LEU A 157 -0.36 -10.37 27.29
C LEU A 157 0.18 -11.51 26.42
N LEU A 158 -0.68 -12.45 26.04
CA LEU A 158 -0.30 -13.56 25.16
C LEU A 158 0.14 -13.08 23.79
N SER A 159 -0.57 -12.12 23.19
CA SER A 159 -0.21 -11.56 21.89
C SER A 159 1.12 -10.80 21.94
N LEU A 160 1.39 -10.06 23.02
CA LEU A 160 2.69 -9.42 23.24
C LEU A 160 3.83 -10.44 23.41
N ALA A 161 3.60 -11.47 24.23
CA ALA A 161 4.58 -12.53 24.47
C ALA A 161 4.89 -13.29 23.18
N LEU A 162 3.87 -13.76 22.46
CA LEU A 162 4.02 -14.45 21.19
C LEU A 162 4.59 -13.54 20.10
N GLY A 163 4.20 -12.27 20.05
CA GLY A 163 4.72 -11.30 19.09
C GLY A 163 6.21 -11.04 19.30
N SER A 164 6.65 -10.84 20.55
CA SER A 164 8.07 -10.69 20.88
C SER A 164 8.87 -11.98 20.61
N ALA A 165 8.31 -13.15 20.93
CA ALA A 165 8.92 -14.45 20.64
C ALA A 165 9.05 -14.69 19.13
N ALA A 166 8.05 -14.30 18.33
CA ALA A 166 8.08 -14.44 16.88
C ALA A 166 9.23 -13.64 16.25
N VAL A 167 9.50 -12.42 16.74
CA VAL A 167 10.63 -11.62 16.24
C VAL A 167 11.97 -12.17 16.72
N ARG A 168 12.08 -12.53 18.00
CA ARG A 168 13.35 -12.89 18.65
C ARG A 168 13.82 -14.32 18.37
N PHE A 169 12.89 -15.25 18.23
CA PHE A 169 13.20 -16.69 18.11
C PHE A 169 12.82 -17.29 16.75
N LEU A 170 11.79 -16.74 16.08
CA LEU A 170 11.30 -17.28 14.80
C LEU A 170 11.69 -16.41 13.60
N GLU A 171 12.38 -15.30 13.82
CA GLU A 171 12.74 -14.29 12.81
C GLU A 171 11.55 -13.75 11.99
N ASP A 172 10.31 -13.95 12.49
CA ASP A 172 9.09 -13.52 11.83
C ASP A 172 8.67 -12.12 12.30
N ARG A 173 9.29 -11.10 11.71
CA ARG A 173 8.99 -9.69 11.98
C ARG A 173 7.53 -9.34 11.68
N ALA A 174 6.96 -9.88 10.60
CA ALA A 174 5.60 -9.55 10.18
C ALA A 174 4.56 -10.15 11.14
N GLY A 175 4.75 -11.41 11.56
CA GLY A 175 3.93 -12.05 12.58
C GLY A 175 4.03 -11.34 13.93
N GLY A 176 5.24 -10.93 14.32
CA GLY A 176 5.46 -10.15 15.55
C GLY A 176 4.74 -8.81 15.58
N VAL A 177 4.82 -8.04 14.49
CA VAL A 177 4.11 -6.76 14.34
C VAL A 177 2.60 -6.97 14.35
N LEU A 178 2.08 -7.98 13.64
CA LEU A 178 0.65 -8.30 13.62
C LEU A 178 0.10 -8.55 15.04
N LEU A 179 0.75 -9.44 15.79
CA LEU A 179 0.36 -9.76 17.17
C LEU A 179 0.51 -8.54 18.10
N GLY A 180 1.55 -7.73 17.88
CA GLY A 180 1.73 -6.46 18.58
C GLY A 180 0.59 -5.48 18.33
N VAL A 181 0.11 -5.32 17.10
CA VAL A 181 -1.04 -4.45 16.79
C VAL A 181 -2.31 -4.98 17.43
N LEU A 182 -2.54 -6.29 17.38
CA LEU A 182 -3.72 -6.93 17.97
C LEU A 182 -3.75 -6.81 19.50
N SER A 183 -2.59 -6.82 20.17
CA SER A 183 -2.54 -6.58 21.60
C SER A 183 -2.99 -5.16 21.97
N THR A 184 -2.68 -4.16 21.14
CA THR A 184 -3.16 -2.78 21.36
C THR A 184 -4.69 -2.69 21.30
N LEU A 185 -5.31 -3.44 20.39
CA LEU A 185 -6.77 -3.49 20.25
C LEU A 185 -7.42 -4.20 21.45
N ALA A 186 -6.81 -5.29 21.92
CA ALA A 186 -7.26 -5.98 23.13
C ALA A 186 -7.15 -5.08 24.37
N LEU A 187 -6.05 -4.31 24.51
CA LEU A 187 -5.86 -3.33 25.59
C LEU A 187 -6.85 -2.16 25.51
N ALA A 188 -7.14 -1.66 24.30
CA ALA A 188 -8.16 -0.64 24.10
C ALA A 188 -9.54 -1.14 24.55
N LEU A 189 -9.95 -2.33 24.10
CA LEU A 189 -11.24 -2.89 24.51
C LEU A 189 -11.28 -3.21 26.01
N PHE A 190 -10.17 -3.68 26.58
CA PHE A 190 -10.03 -3.88 28.03
C PHE A 190 -10.29 -2.59 28.81
N GLY A 191 -9.67 -1.47 28.41
CA GLY A 191 -9.91 -0.16 29.01
C GLY A 191 -11.38 0.27 28.92
N ALA A 192 -12.03 0.08 27.77
CA ALA A 192 -13.46 0.36 27.62
C ALA A 192 -14.33 -0.49 28.54
N VAL A 193 -14.08 -1.80 28.63
CA VAL A 193 -14.89 -2.72 29.45
C VAL A 193 -14.78 -2.38 30.93
N LEU A 194 -13.59 -2.03 31.43
CA LEU A 194 -13.40 -1.69 32.84
C LEU A 194 -14.08 -0.39 33.27
N THR A 195 -14.30 0.53 32.33
CA THR A 195 -14.87 1.86 32.60
C THR A 195 -16.30 1.99 32.09
N ALA A 196 -16.87 0.91 31.56
CA ALA A 196 -18.28 0.84 31.18
C ALA A 196 -19.17 0.93 32.43
N GLY A 197 -19.94 2.02 32.54
CA GLY A 197 -20.92 2.21 33.61
C GLY A 197 -22.19 1.38 33.39
N PRO A 198 -23.05 1.23 34.43
CA PRO A 198 -24.31 0.50 34.35
C PRO A 198 -25.41 1.20 33.52
N ALA A 199 -25.25 2.49 33.20
CA ALA A 199 -26.17 3.25 32.35
C ALA A 199 -25.55 3.52 30.97
N TYR A 200 -26.28 3.16 29.92
CA TYR A 200 -25.93 3.46 28.52
C TYR A 200 -26.58 4.79 28.09
N ASP A 201 -26.22 5.89 28.74
CA ASP A 201 -26.46 7.23 28.24
C ASP A 201 -25.36 7.63 27.23
N ALA A 202 -25.69 8.47 26.25
CA ALA A 202 -24.74 8.87 25.21
C ALA A 202 -23.49 9.60 25.78
N ALA A 203 -23.63 10.25 26.94
CA ALA A 203 -22.52 10.80 27.74
C ALA A 203 -21.73 9.68 28.46
N GLY A 204 -22.37 8.57 28.81
CA GLY A 204 -21.77 7.40 29.45
C GLY A 204 -20.76 6.65 28.57
N LEU A 205 -20.77 6.86 27.24
CA LEU A 205 -19.75 6.31 26.33
C LEU A 205 -18.43 7.12 26.32
N GLY A 206 -18.41 8.33 26.87
CA GLY A 206 -17.21 9.17 26.91
C GLY A 206 -16.06 8.52 27.69
N TYR A 207 -16.32 8.03 28.90
CA TYR A 207 -15.29 7.40 29.73
C TYR A 207 -14.73 6.08 29.13
N PRO A 208 -15.58 5.14 28.66
CA PRO A 208 -15.12 3.95 27.94
C PRO A 208 -14.26 4.24 26.72
N LEU A 209 -14.65 5.22 25.90
CA LEU A 209 -13.88 5.60 24.72
C LEU A 209 -12.54 6.25 25.08
N LEU A 210 -12.52 7.08 26.14
CA LEU A 210 -11.28 7.68 26.62
C LEU A 210 -10.33 6.62 27.14
N ALA A 211 -10.82 5.71 27.98
CA ALA A 211 -10.04 4.59 28.50
C ALA A 211 -9.53 3.68 27.37
N ALA A 212 -10.35 3.41 26.35
CA ALA A 212 -9.93 2.64 25.18
C ALA A 212 -8.83 3.32 24.38
N GLY A 213 -9.00 4.60 24.06
CA GLY A 213 -8.00 5.36 23.30
C GLY A 213 -6.67 5.48 24.05
N VAL A 214 -6.71 5.74 25.37
CA VAL A 214 -5.50 5.85 26.19
C VAL A 214 -4.83 4.48 26.37
N ALA A 215 -5.58 3.44 26.74
CA ALA A 215 -5.03 2.09 26.94
C ALA A 215 -4.48 1.51 25.64
N GLY A 216 -5.15 1.75 24.51
CA GLY A 216 -4.66 1.37 23.18
C GLY A 216 -3.39 2.11 22.78
N ALA A 217 -3.31 3.42 23.01
CA ALA A 217 -2.12 4.21 22.70
C ALA A 217 -0.91 3.80 23.56
N VAL A 218 -1.11 3.62 24.87
CA VAL A 218 -0.07 3.06 25.76
C VAL A 218 0.28 1.63 25.34
N GLY A 219 -0.71 0.83 24.96
CA GLY A 219 -0.52 -0.50 24.42
C GLY A 219 0.37 -0.52 23.18
N ALA A 220 0.24 0.46 22.28
CA ALA A 220 1.10 0.60 21.11
C ALA A 220 2.57 0.89 21.48
N LEU A 221 2.81 1.70 22.51
CA LEU A 221 4.15 1.93 23.05
C LEU A 221 4.75 0.67 23.68
N ILE A 222 3.95 -0.07 24.47
CA ILE A 222 4.37 -1.34 25.08
C ILE A 222 4.65 -2.38 23.99
N ALA A 223 3.78 -2.48 22.98
CA ALA A 223 3.95 -3.41 21.87
C ALA A 223 5.19 -3.09 21.03
N TYR A 224 5.44 -1.81 20.77
CA TYR A 224 6.70 -1.40 20.12
C TYR A 224 7.91 -1.77 20.96
N ALA A 225 7.90 -1.53 22.28
CA ALA A 225 9.00 -1.88 23.16
C ALA A 225 9.24 -3.40 23.23
N ALA A 226 8.18 -4.21 23.20
CA ALA A 226 8.26 -5.66 23.25
C ALA A 226 8.72 -6.29 21.93
N VAL A 227 8.16 -5.83 20.81
CA VAL A 227 8.40 -6.39 19.45
C VAL A 227 9.66 -5.79 18.83
N SER A 228 9.98 -4.52 19.12
CA SER A 228 11.16 -3.79 18.64
C SER A 228 11.38 -3.85 17.12
N SER A 229 10.29 -3.87 16.34
CA SER A 229 10.32 -3.96 14.88
C SER A 229 9.30 -3.00 14.26
N HIS A 230 9.64 -2.40 13.10
CA HIS A 230 8.77 -1.52 12.33
C HIS A 230 8.06 -0.42 13.16
N PRO A 231 8.80 0.55 13.72
CA PRO A 231 8.25 1.61 14.59
C PRO A 231 7.07 2.38 13.97
N VAL A 232 7.09 2.53 12.64
CA VAL A 232 6.04 3.16 11.84
C VAL A 232 4.65 2.58 12.14
N VAL A 233 4.53 1.25 12.24
CA VAL A 233 3.23 0.58 12.39
C VAL A 233 2.64 0.87 13.77
N PHE A 234 3.47 0.84 14.82
CA PHE A 234 3.03 1.15 16.17
C PHE A 234 2.71 2.63 16.37
N ALA A 235 3.48 3.52 15.75
CA ALA A 235 3.17 4.95 15.76
C ALA A 235 1.85 5.25 15.02
N ALA A 236 1.64 4.66 13.84
CA ALA A 236 0.39 4.75 13.09
C ALA A 236 -0.80 4.21 13.91
N THR A 237 -0.63 3.07 14.57
CA THR A 237 -1.63 2.49 15.49
C THR A 237 -1.91 3.42 16.67
N GLY A 238 -0.89 4.07 17.21
CA GLY A 238 -1.02 5.11 18.24
C GLY A 238 -1.86 6.30 17.79
N VAL A 239 -1.71 6.76 16.55
CA VAL A 239 -2.56 7.84 15.97
C VAL A 239 -4.04 7.43 15.92
N VAL A 240 -4.33 6.16 15.57
CA VAL A 240 -5.71 5.63 15.57
C VAL A 240 -6.30 5.69 16.99
N HIS A 241 -5.59 5.16 17.99
CA HIS A 241 -6.06 5.15 19.37
C HIS A 241 -6.15 6.55 19.99
N LEU A 242 -5.22 7.45 19.66
CA LEU A 242 -5.28 8.84 20.08
C LEU A 242 -6.51 9.55 19.48
N SER A 243 -6.89 9.22 18.24
CA SER A 243 -8.10 9.75 17.61
C SER A 243 -9.38 9.29 18.34
N VAL A 244 -9.40 8.07 18.86
CA VAL A 244 -10.48 7.56 19.72
C VAL A 244 -10.52 8.36 21.03
N ALA A 245 -9.37 8.60 21.68
CA ALA A 245 -9.29 9.42 22.88
C ALA A 245 -9.73 10.88 22.63
N CYS A 246 -9.37 11.47 21.48
CA CYS A 246 -9.84 12.79 21.07
C CYS A 246 -11.36 12.82 20.87
N THR A 247 -11.94 11.79 20.26
CA THR A 247 -13.40 11.65 20.14
C THR A 247 -14.05 11.68 21.52
N ALA A 248 -13.51 10.90 22.46
CA ALA A 248 -13.99 10.85 23.84
C ALA A 248 -13.87 12.20 24.55
N ALA A 249 -12.76 12.92 24.35
CA ALA A 249 -12.59 14.26 24.90
C ALA A 249 -13.66 15.22 24.41
N PHE A 250 -13.99 15.22 23.11
CA PHE A 250 -15.09 16.05 22.59
C PHE A 250 -16.46 15.64 23.14
N VAL A 251 -16.72 14.35 23.30
CA VAL A 251 -17.95 13.84 23.94
C VAL A 251 -18.10 14.41 25.35
N LEU A 252 -17.05 14.31 26.16
CA LEU A 252 -17.05 14.74 27.56
C LEU A 252 -17.07 16.26 27.72
N LEU A 253 -16.34 17.00 26.87
CA LEU A 253 -16.22 18.46 26.96
C LEU A 253 -17.42 19.20 26.40
N LEU A 254 -18.06 18.67 25.34
CA LEU A 254 -19.14 19.35 24.63
C LEU A 254 -20.53 18.77 24.93
N ASP A 255 -20.59 17.75 25.78
CA ASP A 255 -21.79 16.97 26.12
C ASP A 255 -22.55 16.56 24.85
N THR A 256 -21.86 15.82 23.99
CA THR A 256 -22.35 15.43 22.66
C THR A 256 -22.22 13.93 22.43
N THR A 257 -22.91 13.41 21.42
CA THR A 257 -22.78 12.00 21.03
C THR A 257 -21.41 11.74 20.37
N PRO A 258 -20.86 10.52 20.48
CA PRO A 258 -19.62 10.15 19.79
C PRO A 258 -19.73 10.27 18.27
N PHE A 259 -20.94 10.06 17.72
CA PHE A 259 -21.22 10.23 16.30
C PHE A 259 -20.97 11.66 15.83
N ARG A 260 -21.45 12.67 16.58
CA ARG A 260 -21.21 14.09 16.25
C ARG A 260 -19.78 14.53 16.54
N ALA A 261 -19.18 14.01 17.61
CA ALA A 261 -17.78 14.29 17.96
C ALA A 261 -16.80 13.89 16.85
N SER A 262 -17.12 12.86 16.06
CA SER A 262 -16.30 12.42 14.92
C SER A 262 -16.06 13.52 13.87
N ALA A 263 -16.98 14.50 13.73
CA ALA A 263 -16.80 15.63 12.83
C ALA A 263 -15.59 16.50 13.23
N ALA A 264 -15.39 16.72 14.53
CA ALA A 264 -14.25 17.47 15.04
C ALA A 264 -12.93 16.72 14.79
N VAL A 265 -12.95 15.41 15.00
CA VAL A 265 -11.77 14.55 14.78
C VAL A 265 -11.36 14.52 13.31
N CYS A 266 -12.32 14.51 12.38
CA CYS A 266 -12.02 14.63 10.94
C CYS A 266 -11.24 15.91 10.63
N VAL A 267 -11.66 17.04 11.18
CA VAL A 267 -10.99 18.34 10.96
C VAL A 267 -9.57 18.31 11.53
N LEU A 268 -9.40 17.80 12.76
CA LEU A 268 -8.08 17.65 13.37
C LEU A 268 -7.16 16.75 12.54
N LEU A 269 -7.69 15.66 12.01
CA LEU A 269 -6.94 14.69 11.23
C LEU A 269 -6.54 15.23 9.84
N VAL A 270 -7.42 16.00 9.19
CA VAL A 270 -7.08 16.73 7.96
C VAL A 270 -5.98 17.75 8.24
N GLY A 271 -6.05 18.47 9.36
CA GLY A 271 -4.98 19.36 9.82
C GLY A 271 -3.67 18.62 10.07
N PHE A 272 -3.73 17.45 10.73
CA PHE A 272 -2.58 16.57 10.95
C PHE A 272 -1.92 16.14 9.63
N GLY A 273 -2.70 15.89 8.58
CA GLY A 273 -2.22 15.58 7.24
C GLY A 273 -1.21 16.59 6.68
N ALA A 274 -1.34 17.87 7.00
CA ALA A 274 -0.39 18.90 6.59
C ALA A 274 1.00 18.75 7.24
N TYR A 275 1.07 18.14 8.43
CA TYR A 275 2.31 17.92 9.19
C TYR A 275 2.93 16.54 8.94
N VAL A 276 2.21 15.60 8.31
CA VAL A 276 2.68 14.23 8.05
C VAL A 276 4.05 14.20 7.37
N PRO A 277 4.33 14.98 6.30
CA PRO A 277 5.65 14.98 5.67
C PRO A 277 6.75 15.42 6.66
N ALA A 278 6.56 16.56 7.34
CA ALA A 278 7.55 17.11 8.27
C ALA A 278 7.87 16.15 9.43
N LEU A 279 6.82 15.53 10.01
CA LEU A 279 6.98 14.52 11.05
C LEU A 279 7.72 13.28 10.53
N SER A 280 7.38 12.83 9.32
CA SER A 280 8.02 11.66 8.71
C SER A 280 9.49 11.90 8.39
N PHE A 281 9.85 13.09 7.89
CA PHE A 281 11.25 13.50 7.71
C PHE A 281 12.01 13.48 9.03
N SER A 282 11.43 14.07 10.08
CA SER A 282 12.04 14.08 11.41
C SER A 282 12.23 12.67 11.99
N LEU A 283 11.22 11.80 11.85
CA LEU A 283 11.25 10.43 12.37
C LEU A 283 12.15 9.50 11.55
N ALA A 284 12.37 9.80 10.27
CA ALA A 284 13.35 9.13 9.43
C ALA A 284 14.79 9.63 9.65
N GLY A 285 14.99 10.62 10.53
CA GLY A 285 16.30 11.19 10.83
C GLY A 285 16.86 12.11 9.74
N LEU A 286 16.04 12.53 8.78
CA LEU A 286 16.42 13.54 7.80
C LEU A 286 16.28 14.92 8.44
N ARG A 287 17.41 15.60 8.64
CA ARG A 287 17.44 17.02 9.02
C ARG A 287 17.71 17.83 7.76
N LEU A 288 16.82 18.78 7.47
CA LEU A 288 17.08 19.78 6.44
C LEU A 288 18.24 20.66 6.94
N PRO A 289 19.33 20.81 6.16
CA PRO A 289 20.39 21.74 6.53
C PRO A 289 19.81 23.15 6.61
N PRO A 290 20.26 23.99 7.57
CA PRO A 290 19.83 25.37 7.63
C PRO A 290 20.19 26.09 6.33
N LEU A 291 19.29 26.90 5.80
CA LEU A 291 19.57 27.70 4.61
C LEU A 291 20.71 28.68 4.92
N PRO A 292 21.77 28.73 4.10
CA PRO A 292 22.90 29.62 4.34
C PRO A 292 22.43 31.08 4.27
N THR A 293 22.70 31.83 5.34
CA THR A 293 22.38 33.26 5.42
C THR A 293 23.56 34.15 5.03
N ASN A 294 24.77 33.58 4.91
CA ASN A 294 25.99 34.28 4.55
C ASN A 294 26.87 33.44 3.61
N ALA A 295 27.73 34.10 2.83
CA ALA A 295 28.63 33.44 1.86
C ALA A 295 29.57 32.38 2.50
N ARG A 296 29.97 32.57 3.77
CA ARG A 296 30.78 31.60 4.52
C ARG A 296 30.05 30.30 4.86
N GLN A 297 28.72 30.32 4.88
CA GLN A 297 27.87 29.17 5.21
C GLN A 297 27.53 28.34 3.97
N LEU A 298 27.91 28.77 2.76
CA LEU A 298 27.70 27.95 1.55
C LEU A 298 28.54 26.67 1.55
N ASP A 299 29.68 26.67 2.23
CA ASP A 299 30.57 25.51 2.31
C ASP A 299 30.24 24.59 3.51
N GLU A 300 29.39 25.05 4.44
CA GLU A 300 28.97 24.27 5.62
C GLU A 300 27.94 23.20 5.22
N GLY A 301 28.23 21.92 5.52
CA GLY A 301 27.31 20.82 5.22
C GLY A 301 27.34 20.31 3.77
N THR A 302 28.38 20.67 3.01
CA THR A 302 28.61 20.22 1.62
C THR A 302 29.31 18.85 1.53
N GLU A 303 29.40 18.13 2.66
CA GLU A 303 29.96 16.78 2.67
C GLU A 303 29.10 15.87 1.79
N PRO A 304 29.68 15.19 0.78
CA PRO A 304 28.92 14.34 -0.11
C PRO A 304 28.34 13.17 0.67
N HIS A 305 27.01 13.12 0.78
CA HIS A 305 26.31 11.95 1.28
C HIS A 305 26.41 10.81 0.26
N THR A 306 26.65 9.58 0.74
CA THR A 306 26.58 8.41 -0.12
C THR A 306 25.16 8.26 -0.67
N SER A 307 25.04 7.94 -1.96
CA SER A 307 23.75 7.74 -2.62
C SER A 307 22.88 6.69 -1.90
N GLU A 308 23.53 5.68 -1.31
CA GLU A 308 22.88 4.62 -0.54
C GLU A 308 22.25 5.13 0.77
N ALA A 309 22.94 5.97 1.54
CA ALA A 309 22.40 6.53 2.78
C ALA A 309 21.19 7.46 2.52
N VAL A 310 21.22 8.21 1.42
CA VAL A 310 20.08 9.04 0.98
C VAL A 310 18.91 8.16 0.57
N ALA A 311 19.16 7.08 -0.17
CA ALA A 311 18.13 6.14 -0.60
C ALA A 311 17.48 5.41 0.60
N GLU A 312 18.26 4.98 1.59
CA GLU A 312 17.75 4.31 2.79
C GLU A 312 16.84 5.24 3.61
N ARG A 313 17.29 6.47 3.88
CA ARG A 313 16.49 7.46 4.60
C ARG A 313 15.26 7.91 3.82
N GLY A 314 15.36 7.97 2.49
CA GLY A 314 14.23 8.20 1.59
C GLY A 314 13.16 7.11 1.74
N ARG A 315 13.56 5.84 1.68
CA ARG A 315 12.66 4.69 1.90
C ARG A 315 12.03 4.72 3.29
N ALA A 316 12.80 5.02 4.33
CA ALA A 316 12.27 5.14 5.70
C ALA A 316 11.23 6.26 5.80
N THR A 317 11.49 7.43 5.21
CA THR A 317 10.55 8.55 5.16
C THR A 317 9.25 8.16 4.44
N GLU A 318 9.36 7.49 3.31
CA GLU A 318 8.20 7.01 2.56
C GLU A 318 7.37 6.00 3.36
N GLN A 319 8.01 5.12 4.14
CA GLN A 319 7.32 4.20 5.05
C GLN A 319 6.56 4.97 6.13
N TRP A 320 7.17 5.97 6.77
CA TRP A 320 6.51 6.82 7.78
C TRP A 320 5.29 7.56 7.22
N ILE A 321 5.43 8.19 6.05
CA ILE A 321 4.32 8.88 5.37
C ILE A 321 3.19 7.88 5.09
N THR A 322 3.53 6.71 4.56
CA THR A 322 2.55 5.67 4.23
C THR A 322 1.82 5.17 5.47
N GLY A 323 2.54 4.92 6.57
CA GLY A 323 1.95 4.50 7.84
C GLY A 323 0.96 5.52 8.40
N PHE A 324 1.33 6.81 8.44
CA PHE A 324 0.43 7.86 8.92
C PHE A 324 -0.77 8.10 8.01
N LEU A 325 -0.61 7.97 6.69
CA LEU A 325 -1.73 8.06 5.75
C LEU A 325 -2.67 6.87 5.88
N ILE A 326 -2.16 5.65 6.11
CA ILE A 326 -3.00 4.47 6.41
C ILE A 326 -3.79 4.69 7.70
N ALA A 327 -3.15 5.14 8.78
CA ALA A 327 -3.84 5.46 10.03
C ALA A 327 -4.92 6.54 9.82
N THR A 328 -4.58 7.60 9.09
CA THR A 328 -5.52 8.67 8.71
C THR A 328 -6.70 8.11 7.94
N GLY A 329 -6.44 7.25 6.95
CA GLY A 329 -7.48 6.59 6.17
C GLY A 329 -8.43 5.75 7.02
N VAL A 330 -7.89 4.95 7.95
CA VAL A 330 -8.68 4.14 8.89
C VAL A 330 -9.56 5.02 9.78
N VAL A 331 -9.00 6.08 10.39
CA VAL A 331 -9.77 7.00 11.24
C VAL A 331 -10.85 7.73 10.44
N CYS A 332 -10.54 8.17 9.21
CA CYS A 332 -11.52 8.76 8.29
C CYS A 332 -12.66 7.77 7.96
N ALA A 333 -12.37 6.49 7.73
CA ALA A 333 -13.40 5.46 7.50
C ALA A 333 -14.34 5.35 8.70
N LEU A 334 -13.77 5.29 9.92
CA LEU A 334 -14.54 5.21 11.16
C LEU A 334 -15.39 6.47 11.38
N CYS A 335 -14.84 7.66 11.10
CA CYS A 335 -15.61 8.90 11.22
C CYS A 335 -16.72 8.98 10.17
N LEU A 336 -16.49 8.56 8.92
CA LEU A 336 -17.54 8.48 7.91
C LEU A 336 -18.66 7.53 8.34
N ALA A 337 -18.31 6.34 8.86
CA ALA A 337 -19.28 5.42 9.42
C ALA A 337 -20.08 6.07 10.58
N ALA A 338 -19.41 6.79 11.48
CA ALA A 338 -20.06 7.47 12.59
C ALA A 338 -21.00 8.62 12.14
N LEU A 339 -20.58 9.45 11.18
CA LEU A 339 -21.38 10.55 10.63
C LEU A 339 -22.59 10.03 9.84
N THR A 340 -22.41 8.97 9.04
CA THR A 340 -23.54 8.32 8.34
C THR A 340 -24.54 7.71 9.32
N ALA A 341 -24.07 7.21 10.47
CA ALA A 341 -24.92 6.68 11.53
C ALA A 341 -25.70 7.77 12.30
N ASP A 342 -25.20 9.01 12.42
CA ASP A 342 -26.03 10.13 12.93
C ASP A 342 -27.14 10.46 11.92
N GLY A 343 -26.78 10.62 10.64
CA GLY A 343 -27.71 10.77 9.52
C GLY A 343 -28.42 12.12 9.40
N GLY A 344 -28.06 13.11 10.21
CA GLY A 344 -28.53 14.48 10.01
C GLY A 344 -28.04 15.09 8.69
N THR A 345 -28.74 16.12 8.21
CA THR A 345 -28.28 16.94 7.07
C THR A 345 -26.88 17.53 7.29
N PRO A 346 -26.46 17.98 8.50
CA PRO A 346 -25.10 18.45 8.71
C PRO A 346 -24.06 17.31 8.58
N ALA A 347 -24.41 16.11 9.05
CA ALA A 347 -23.52 14.95 9.04
C ALA A 347 -23.32 14.42 7.62
N THR A 348 -24.38 14.41 6.80
CA THR A 348 -24.30 14.01 5.38
C THR A 348 -23.46 14.99 4.55
N VAL A 349 -23.65 16.31 4.75
CA VAL A 349 -22.82 17.33 4.07
C VAL A 349 -21.35 17.20 4.47
N THR A 350 -21.06 17.07 5.77
CA THR A 350 -19.69 16.89 6.28
C THR A 350 -19.05 15.61 5.70
N SER A 351 -19.79 14.49 5.64
CA SER A 351 -19.31 13.25 5.03
C SER A 351 -18.99 13.41 3.55
N LEU A 352 -19.85 14.10 2.77
CA LEU A 352 -19.61 14.36 1.35
C LEU A 352 -18.36 15.22 1.13
N LEU A 353 -18.18 16.26 1.95
CA LEU A 353 -16.97 17.10 1.91
C LEU A 353 -15.72 16.28 2.23
N LEU A 354 -15.77 15.44 3.27
CA LEU A 354 -14.63 14.58 3.63
C LEU A 354 -14.28 13.57 2.53
N ILE A 355 -15.27 12.89 1.95
CA ILE A 355 -15.09 11.97 0.82
C ILE A 355 -14.42 12.69 -0.36
N LEU A 356 -14.96 13.86 -0.72
CA LEU A 356 -14.44 14.66 -1.82
C LEU A 356 -12.99 15.09 -1.57
N LEU A 357 -12.69 15.53 -0.35
CA LEU A 357 -11.35 15.91 0.06
C LEU A 357 -10.36 14.75 -0.03
N LEU A 358 -10.72 13.56 0.44
CA LEU A 358 -9.87 12.36 0.39
C LEU A 358 -9.54 11.94 -1.05
N VAL A 359 -10.55 11.96 -1.93
CA VAL A 359 -10.36 11.64 -3.36
C VAL A 359 -9.45 12.67 -4.02
N LEU A 360 -9.65 13.96 -3.76
CA LEU A 360 -8.80 15.01 -4.34
C LEU A 360 -7.37 14.93 -3.85
N HIS A 361 -7.18 14.73 -2.54
CA HIS A 361 -5.86 14.65 -1.94
C HIS A 361 -5.07 13.45 -2.47
N SER A 362 -5.74 12.34 -2.79
CA SER A 362 -5.10 11.15 -3.38
C SER A 362 -4.36 11.44 -4.70
N ARG A 363 -4.76 12.47 -5.46
CA ARG A 363 -4.13 12.85 -6.73
C ARG A 363 -2.69 13.32 -6.56
N ASN A 364 -2.37 13.91 -5.41
CA ASN A 364 -1.06 14.49 -5.12
C ASN A 364 -0.06 13.48 -4.55
N LEU A 365 -0.51 12.24 -4.30
CA LEU A 365 0.32 11.18 -3.73
C LEU A 365 0.98 10.37 -4.86
N GLY A 366 2.27 10.06 -4.69
CA GLY A 366 3.03 9.27 -5.66
C GLY A 366 2.85 7.76 -5.49
N ALA A 367 2.83 7.28 -4.24
CA ALA A 367 2.83 5.84 -3.96
C ALA A 367 1.42 5.22 -3.99
N ALA A 368 1.32 3.99 -4.52
CA ALA A 368 0.06 3.27 -4.64
C ALA A 368 -0.63 3.04 -3.28
N TRP A 369 0.14 2.64 -2.27
CA TRP A 369 -0.39 2.41 -0.92
C TRP A 369 -0.90 3.69 -0.25
N GLN A 370 -0.25 4.83 -0.49
CA GLN A 370 -0.68 6.13 0.02
C GLN A 370 -2.00 6.56 -0.64
N ARG A 371 -2.15 6.32 -1.95
CA ARG A 371 -3.42 6.55 -2.65
C ARG A 371 -4.53 5.65 -2.13
N LEU A 372 -4.26 4.35 -2.00
CA LEU A 372 -5.23 3.39 -1.48
C LEU A 372 -5.68 3.74 -0.07
N ALA A 373 -4.78 4.25 0.78
CA ALA A 373 -5.11 4.67 2.14
C ALA A 373 -6.21 5.77 2.18
N LEU A 374 -6.30 6.64 1.17
CA LEU A 374 -7.30 7.71 1.13
C LEU A 374 -8.50 7.40 0.22
N VAL A 375 -8.27 6.68 -0.87
CA VAL A 375 -9.34 6.32 -1.81
C VAL A 375 -10.27 5.27 -1.19
N THR A 376 -9.71 4.26 -0.51
CA THR A 376 -10.51 3.19 0.13
C THR A 376 -11.55 3.73 1.11
N PRO A 377 -11.21 4.57 2.11
CA PRO A 377 -12.21 5.14 3.02
C PRO A 377 -13.22 6.05 2.30
N ALA A 378 -12.82 6.76 1.24
CA ALA A 378 -13.74 7.56 0.46
C ALA A 378 -14.79 6.70 -0.29
N VAL A 379 -14.34 5.62 -0.93
CA VAL A 379 -15.23 4.65 -1.62
C VAL A 379 -16.18 4.00 -0.61
N VAL A 380 -15.64 3.50 0.50
CA VAL A 380 -16.45 2.91 1.59
C VAL A 380 -17.45 3.94 2.13
N GLY A 381 -17.05 5.19 2.31
CA GLY A 381 -17.92 6.27 2.77
C GLY A 381 -19.08 6.57 1.83
N VAL A 382 -18.86 6.62 0.51
CA VAL A 382 -19.93 6.79 -0.48
C VAL A 382 -20.89 5.62 -0.45
N LEU A 383 -20.36 4.39 -0.41
CA LEU A 383 -21.18 3.18 -0.33
C LEU A 383 -22.05 3.18 0.94
N LEU A 384 -21.47 3.53 2.09
CA LEU A 384 -22.19 3.68 3.36
C LEU A 384 -23.27 4.76 3.29
N LEU A 385 -22.96 5.95 2.74
CA LEU A 385 -23.95 7.02 2.59
C LEU A 385 -25.16 6.58 1.76
N ILE A 386 -24.93 5.99 0.58
CA ILE A 386 -26.01 5.57 -0.30
C ILE A 386 -26.84 4.46 0.35
N THR A 387 -26.18 3.45 0.91
CA THR A 387 -26.86 2.28 1.51
C THR A 387 -27.63 2.65 2.78
N VAL A 388 -27.01 3.37 3.72
CA VAL A 388 -27.66 3.77 4.98
C VAL A 388 -28.82 4.73 4.70
N HIS A 389 -28.66 5.68 3.78
CA HIS A 389 -29.73 6.59 3.42
C HIS A 389 -30.92 5.86 2.77
N ALA A 390 -30.64 4.94 1.84
CA ALA A 390 -31.67 4.14 1.18
C ALA A 390 -32.45 3.24 2.15
N VAL A 391 -31.76 2.65 3.14
CA VAL A 391 -32.39 1.81 4.17
C VAL A 391 -33.22 2.64 5.14
N ARG A 392 -32.75 3.84 5.54
CA ARG A 392 -33.46 4.70 6.50
C ARG A 392 -34.73 5.32 5.96
N ALA A 393 -34.75 5.71 4.69
CA ALA A 393 -35.88 6.42 4.10
C ALA A 393 -37.03 5.48 3.62
N GLY A 394 -36.85 4.16 3.74
CA GLY A 394 -37.91 3.16 3.52
C GLY A 394 -37.90 2.53 2.12
N ARG A 395 -38.95 1.75 1.81
CA ARG A 395 -39.04 0.93 0.58
C ARG A 395 -38.89 1.74 -0.70
N ASP A 396 -39.41 2.96 -0.74
CA ASP A 396 -39.43 3.79 -1.94
C ASP A 396 -38.03 4.31 -2.31
N THR A 397 -37.13 4.44 -1.34
CA THR A 397 -35.74 4.89 -1.56
C THR A 397 -34.74 3.78 -1.81
N VAL A 398 -35.14 2.50 -1.64
CA VAL A 398 -34.26 1.36 -1.94
C VAL A 398 -33.94 1.32 -3.43
N LEU A 399 -34.94 1.59 -4.30
CA LEU A 399 -34.73 1.62 -5.74
C LEU A 399 -33.80 2.77 -6.14
N THR A 400 -33.99 3.96 -5.57
CA THR A 400 -33.09 5.10 -5.83
C THR A 400 -31.68 4.86 -5.31
N GLY A 401 -31.53 4.18 -4.17
CA GLY A 401 -30.23 3.76 -3.64
C GLY A 401 -29.54 2.75 -4.55
N ALA A 402 -30.27 1.75 -5.02
CA ALA A 402 -29.76 0.76 -5.98
C ALA A 402 -29.34 1.42 -7.31
N LEU A 403 -30.16 2.34 -7.83
CA LEU A 403 -29.80 3.15 -9.01
C LEU A 403 -28.54 3.99 -8.77
N GLY A 404 -28.40 4.59 -7.58
CA GLY A 404 -27.21 5.33 -7.19
C GLY A 404 -25.95 4.45 -7.16
N LEU A 405 -26.04 3.22 -6.63
CA LEU A 405 -24.94 2.25 -6.62
C LEU A 405 -24.59 1.77 -8.03
N LEU A 406 -25.58 1.52 -8.88
CA LEU A 406 -25.36 1.14 -10.28
C LEU A 406 -24.69 2.29 -11.05
N ALA A 407 -25.14 3.53 -10.85
CA ALA A 407 -24.50 4.70 -11.44
C ALA A 407 -23.06 4.85 -10.96
N LEU A 408 -22.78 4.63 -9.67
CA LEU A 408 -21.43 4.65 -9.12
C LEU A 408 -20.54 3.55 -9.72
N ALA A 409 -21.08 2.34 -9.90
CA ALA A 409 -20.36 1.25 -10.56
C ALA A 409 -20.01 1.59 -12.01
N VAL A 410 -20.95 2.17 -12.77
CA VAL A 410 -20.70 2.67 -14.13
C VAL A 410 -19.61 3.75 -14.12
N CYS A 411 -19.67 4.70 -13.18
CA CYS A 411 -18.61 5.71 -13.03
C CYS A 411 -17.23 5.06 -12.81
N PHE A 412 -17.12 4.06 -11.93
CA PHE A 412 -15.85 3.36 -11.72
C PHE A 412 -15.37 2.59 -12.95
N CYS A 413 -16.26 1.93 -13.71
CA CYS A 413 -15.89 1.29 -14.98
C CYS A 413 -15.36 2.31 -15.99
N VAL A 414 -16.07 3.44 -16.16
CA VAL A 414 -15.63 4.51 -17.06
C VAL A 414 -14.29 5.10 -16.61
N MET A 415 -14.11 5.34 -15.32
CA MET A 415 -12.85 5.82 -14.75
C MET A 415 -11.70 4.82 -14.97
N ALA A 416 -11.95 3.52 -14.80
CA ALA A 416 -10.97 2.47 -15.05
C ALA A 416 -10.52 2.41 -16.51
N TRP A 417 -11.43 2.68 -17.46
CA TRP A 417 -11.09 2.72 -18.89
C TRP A 417 -10.43 4.03 -19.33
N SER A 418 -10.73 5.15 -18.68
CA SER A 418 -10.39 6.49 -19.19
C SER A 418 -9.21 7.16 -18.49
N LEU A 419 -8.92 6.85 -17.23
CA LEU A 419 -7.93 7.58 -16.43
C LEU A 419 -6.50 7.01 -16.46
N PRO A 420 -6.27 5.68 -16.38
CA PRO A 420 -4.92 5.15 -16.27
C PRO A 420 -4.02 5.57 -17.44
N GLY A 421 -2.83 6.08 -17.13
CA GLY A 421 -1.82 6.48 -18.13
C GLY A 421 -2.11 7.78 -18.88
N ARG A 422 -3.24 8.46 -18.64
CA ARG A 422 -3.57 9.72 -19.33
C ARG A 422 -3.11 10.94 -18.55
N ARG A 423 -2.54 11.91 -19.28
CA ARG A 423 -2.20 13.23 -18.73
C ARG A 423 -3.44 14.11 -18.77
N VAL A 424 -3.87 14.57 -17.60
CA VAL A 424 -5.01 15.48 -17.48
C VAL A 424 -4.60 16.88 -17.96
N ILE A 425 -5.50 17.57 -18.66
CA ILE A 425 -5.23 18.92 -19.18
C ILE A 425 -5.02 19.89 -18.00
N PRO A 426 -4.04 20.83 -18.06
CA PRO A 426 -3.63 21.63 -16.89
C PRO A 426 -4.74 22.38 -16.15
N HIS A 427 -5.79 22.84 -16.85
CA HIS A 427 -6.91 23.54 -16.23
C HIS A 427 -7.73 22.67 -15.25
N TRP A 428 -7.90 21.37 -15.55
CA TRP A 428 -8.55 20.41 -14.65
C TRP A 428 -7.66 20.02 -13.47
N GLY A 429 -6.34 20.13 -13.63
CA GLY A 429 -5.37 20.09 -12.53
C GLY A 429 -5.70 21.18 -11.51
N ARG A 430 -5.65 22.43 -11.97
CA ARG A 430 -5.89 23.62 -11.15
C ARG A 430 -7.29 23.67 -10.55
N ALA A 431 -8.32 23.28 -11.30
CA ALA A 431 -9.68 23.18 -10.76
C ALA A 431 -9.74 22.19 -9.58
N GLY A 432 -9.03 21.07 -9.68
CA GLY A 432 -8.90 20.10 -8.59
C GLY A 432 -8.24 20.70 -7.34
N ASP A 433 -7.15 21.46 -7.52
CA ASP A 433 -6.44 22.10 -6.41
C ASP A 433 -7.30 23.15 -5.68
N LEU A 434 -8.06 23.94 -6.45
CA LEU A 434 -9.02 24.92 -5.90
C LEU A 434 -10.15 24.21 -5.16
N LEU A 435 -10.67 23.12 -5.73
CA LEU A 435 -11.75 22.35 -5.12
C LEU A 435 -11.27 21.67 -3.83
N GLN A 436 -10.03 21.14 -3.82
CA GLN A 436 -9.42 20.56 -2.62
C GLN A 436 -9.30 21.59 -1.51
N SER A 437 -8.80 22.79 -1.84
CA SER A 437 -8.66 23.90 -0.88
C SER A 437 -10.02 24.37 -0.35
N ALA A 438 -10.99 24.57 -1.25
CA ALA A 438 -12.34 24.98 -0.87
C ALA A 438 -13.03 23.94 0.03
N THR A 439 -12.88 22.65 -0.28
CA THR A 439 -13.45 21.55 0.49
C THR A 439 -12.80 21.45 1.88
N ALA A 440 -11.47 21.60 1.95
CA ALA A 440 -10.75 21.62 3.22
C ALA A 440 -11.21 22.80 4.11
N ILE A 441 -11.39 23.99 3.54
CA ILE A 441 -11.88 25.17 4.26
C ILE A 441 -13.34 24.96 4.71
N ALA A 442 -14.21 24.43 3.85
CA ALA A 442 -15.62 24.19 4.15
C ALA A 442 -15.84 23.11 5.23
N LEU A 443 -14.87 22.21 5.43
CA LEU A 443 -14.97 21.14 6.41
C LEU A 443 -15.09 21.68 7.84
N LEU A 444 -14.35 22.73 8.20
CA LEU A 444 -14.36 23.30 9.55
C LEU A 444 -15.75 23.89 9.93
N PRO A 445 -16.35 24.80 9.14
CA PRO A 445 -17.73 25.25 9.38
C PRO A 445 -18.75 24.11 9.42
N SER A 446 -18.62 23.11 8.53
CA SER A 446 -19.53 21.98 8.51
C SER A 446 -19.44 21.13 9.79
N ALA A 447 -18.24 20.95 10.35
CA ALA A 447 -18.05 20.27 11.63
C ALA A 447 -18.67 21.05 12.79
N CYS A 448 -18.51 22.38 12.82
CA CYS A 448 -19.20 23.24 13.79
C CYS A 448 -20.73 23.13 13.69
N TRP A 449 -21.25 22.92 12.49
CA TRP A 449 -22.68 22.68 12.26
C TRP A 449 -23.14 21.35 12.85
N VAL A 450 -22.40 20.26 12.62
CA VAL A 450 -22.68 18.93 13.20
C VAL A 450 -22.67 18.96 14.72
N LEU A 451 -21.73 19.70 15.32
CA LEU A 451 -21.64 19.88 16.77
C LEU A 451 -22.74 20.79 17.35
N GLY A 452 -23.58 21.41 16.50
CA GLY A 452 -24.68 22.26 16.94
C GLY A 452 -24.23 23.66 17.43
N VAL A 453 -23.00 24.09 17.11
CA VAL A 453 -22.46 25.38 17.55
C VAL A 453 -23.33 26.55 17.09
N TYR A 454 -23.76 26.54 15.82
CA TYR A 454 -24.63 27.59 15.28
C TYR A 454 -26.00 27.64 15.95
N GLY A 455 -26.54 26.50 16.36
CA GLY A 455 -27.80 26.43 17.11
C GLY A 455 -27.65 27.04 18.50
N ARG A 456 -26.56 26.73 19.21
CA ARG A 456 -26.24 27.32 20.53
C ARG A 456 -26.03 28.83 20.44
N LEU A 457 -25.29 29.31 19.43
CA LEU A 457 -25.08 30.74 19.20
C LEU A 457 -26.38 31.48 18.88
N ARG A 458 -27.27 30.87 18.09
CA ARG A 458 -28.59 31.44 17.82
C ARG A 458 -29.44 31.53 19.09
N ALA A 459 -29.48 30.47 19.90
CA ALA A 459 -30.23 30.44 21.15
C ALA A 459 -29.73 31.46 22.19
N MET A 460 -28.45 31.84 22.14
CA MET A 460 -27.90 32.91 22.99
C MET A 460 -28.34 34.31 22.55
N ASN A 461 -28.63 34.49 21.26
CA ASN A 461 -28.95 35.80 20.67
C ASN A 461 -30.46 36.02 20.42
N GLY A 462 -31.32 35.02 20.66
CA GLY A 462 -32.78 35.09 20.46
C GLY A 462 -33.32 33.97 19.57
#